data_AF-A0A4V1RQI4-F1
#
_entry.id   AF-A0A4V1RQI4-F1
#
_cell.length_a   1.000
_cell.length_b   1.000
_cell.length_c   1.000
_cell.angle_alpha   90.00
_cell.angle_beta   90.00
_cell.angle_gamma   90.00
#
_symmetry.space_group_name_H-M   'P 1'
#
loop_
_entity.id
_entity.type
_entity.pdbx_description
1 polymer ?
#
loop_
_entity_poly.entity_id
_entity_poly.type
_entity_poly.pdbx_seq_one_letter_code
_entity_poly.pdbx_strand_id
1 'polypeptide(L)'
;MSDQTSDPQARLSHDDILATGLDDWRKVLNRLRARFRTGDFATGVALVDRIGAAADAANHHPDVSLTYPEVIVTLSSHDVGGITSRDIDLARTISGFAAELGAAADVSGLTEIEPAVDTADGSRLAPFYAALLGAEIQNGGPVDPSGQVPGLWFQEPPTSPDETGPELPAQDPEQRWHFDVWVPHDEGERRLRAVLDAGGRLVSDAEAPAYWVIEDADGNRSCICTPLGR
;
A
#
# COMPACT_ATOMS: atom_id res chain seq x y z
N MET A 1 12.69 -30.68 11.66
CA MET A 1 12.25 -29.57 10.80
C MET A 1 11.81 -28.48 11.73
N SER A 2 12.67 -27.49 11.94
CA SER A 2 12.41 -26.34 12.80
C SER A 2 11.32 -25.48 12.16
N ASP A 3 10.28 -25.24 12.95
CA ASP A 3 9.12 -24.44 12.62
C ASP A 3 9.53 -22.98 12.38
N GLN A 4 9.56 -22.56 11.11
CA GLN A 4 9.86 -21.17 10.74
C GLN A 4 8.70 -20.20 11.08
N THR A 5 7.60 -20.67 11.70
CA THR A 5 6.47 -19.80 12.08
C THR A 5 6.61 -19.10 13.45
N SER A 6 7.75 -19.24 14.15
CA SER A 6 7.90 -18.74 15.53
C SER A 6 8.59 -17.39 15.72
N ASP A 7 9.14 -16.76 14.67
CA ASP A 7 9.78 -15.44 14.80
C ASP A 7 8.75 -14.31 14.57
N PRO A 8 8.40 -13.51 15.60
CA PRO A 8 7.45 -12.41 15.48
C PRO A 8 7.95 -11.23 14.62
N GLN A 9 9.22 -11.25 14.21
CA GLN A 9 9.83 -10.25 13.34
C GLN A 9 10.05 -10.76 11.89
N ALA A 10 9.76 -12.03 11.59
CA ALA A 10 9.86 -12.52 10.23
C ALA A 10 8.80 -11.85 9.32
N ARG A 11 9.25 -11.25 8.21
CA ARG A 11 8.36 -10.68 7.20
C ARG A 11 7.62 -11.79 6.48
N LEU A 12 6.32 -11.61 6.30
CA LEU A 12 5.45 -12.51 5.57
C LEU A 12 5.39 -12.10 4.09
N SER A 13 5.47 -13.10 3.20
CA SER A 13 5.19 -12.91 1.78
C SER A 13 3.70 -12.67 1.55
N HIS A 14 3.32 -12.29 0.33
CA HIS A 14 1.90 -12.18 -0.02
C HIS A 14 1.17 -13.52 0.12
N ASP A 15 1.79 -14.62 -0.32
CA ASP A 15 1.21 -15.97 -0.24
C ASP A 15 1.03 -16.42 1.21
N ASP A 16 1.98 -16.12 2.09
CA ASP A 16 1.85 -16.39 3.52
C ASP A 16 0.64 -15.67 4.12
N ILE A 17 0.42 -14.41 3.72
CA ILE A 17 -0.72 -13.61 4.18
C ILE A 17 -2.04 -14.20 3.68
N LEU A 18 -2.13 -14.58 2.40
CA LEU A 18 -3.33 -15.23 1.84
C LEU A 18 -3.65 -16.54 2.56
N ALA A 19 -2.63 -17.34 2.89
CA ALA A 19 -2.80 -18.60 3.61
C ALA A 19 -3.37 -18.43 5.03
N THR A 20 -3.37 -17.21 5.59
CA THR A 20 -3.95 -16.95 6.92
C THR A 20 -5.48 -16.92 6.95
N GLY A 21 -6.16 -16.81 5.79
CA GLY A 21 -7.62 -16.75 5.69
C GLY A 21 -8.25 -15.44 6.19
N LEU A 22 -7.49 -14.34 6.23
CA LEU A 22 -7.98 -13.01 6.61
C LEU A 22 -8.76 -12.34 5.46
N ASP A 23 -9.96 -12.84 5.19
CA ASP A 23 -10.77 -12.40 4.05
C ASP A 23 -11.20 -10.91 4.12
N ASP A 24 -11.24 -10.33 5.32
CA ASP A 24 -11.56 -8.90 5.54
C ASP A 24 -10.41 -7.95 5.16
N TRP A 25 -9.19 -8.48 5.04
CA TRP A 25 -7.96 -7.70 4.91
C TRP A 25 -7.32 -7.88 3.53
N ARG A 26 -6.59 -6.86 3.09
CA ARG A 26 -5.80 -6.89 1.86
C ARG A 26 -4.40 -6.35 2.10
N LYS A 27 -3.40 -7.03 1.54
CA LYS A 27 -2.07 -6.44 1.38
C LYS A 27 -2.14 -5.35 0.31
N VAL A 28 -1.75 -4.14 0.66
CA VAL A 28 -1.57 -3.00 -0.24
C VAL A 28 -0.17 -2.46 0.04
N LEU A 29 0.70 -2.46 -0.98
CA LEU A 29 2.14 -2.24 -0.81
C LEU A 29 2.70 -3.19 0.27
N ASN A 30 3.25 -2.64 1.35
CA ASN A 30 3.90 -3.35 2.45
C ASN A 30 3.05 -3.34 3.73
N ARG A 31 1.74 -3.07 3.59
CA ARG A 31 0.81 -2.89 4.71
C ARG A 31 -0.41 -3.76 4.54
N LEU A 32 -0.97 -4.22 5.65
CA LEU A 32 -2.23 -4.95 5.69
C LEU A 32 -3.35 -3.96 6.02
N ARG A 33 -4.35 -3.84 5.15
CA ARG A 33 -5.43 -2.85 5.28
C ARG A 33 -6.80 -3.53 5.33
N ALA A 34 -7.68 -3.02 6.18
CA ALA A 34 -9.09 -3.36 6.18
C ALA A 34 -9.93 -2.09 6.34
N ARG A 35 -11.12 -2.11 5.73
CA ARG A 35 -12.11 -1.04 5.84
C ARG A 35 -13.39 -1.61 6.37
N PHE A 36 -13.84 -1.12 7.51
CA PHE A 36 -15.04 -1.56 8.19
C PHE A 36 -16.13 -0.50 8.05
N ARG A 37 -17.25 -0.84 7.41
CA ARG A 37 -18.40 0.05 7.27
C ARG A 37 -19.18 0.06 8.57
N THR A 38 -19.02 1.11 9.36
CA THR A 38 -19.65 1.22 10.68
C THR A 38 -21.04 1.82 10.62
N GLY A 39 -21.41 2.45 9.50
CA GLY A 39 -22.75 3.01 9.23
C GLY A 39 -23.02 4.31 9.97
N ASP A 40 -22.53 4.43 11.20
CA ASP A 40 -22.52 5.64 12.01
C ASP A 40 -21.18 5.86 12.73
N PHE A 41 -20.98 7.09 13.18
CA PHE A 41 -19.72 7.50 13.82
C PHE A 41 -19.56 6.92 15.23
N ALA A 42 -20.66 6.68 15.97
CA ALA A 42 -20.59 6.16 17.33
C ALA A 42 -20.12 4.70 17.34
N THR A 43 -20.62 3.89 16.41
CA THR A 43 -20.14 2.53 16.14
C THR A 43 -18.66 2.55 15.72
N GLY A 44 -18.27 3.54 14.91
CA GLY A 44 -16.86 3.80 14.59
C GLY A 44 -15.99 4.06 15.82
N VAL A 45 -16.39 4.98 16.70
CA VAL A 45 -15.68 5.25 17.96
C VAL A 45 -15.58 4.00 18.83
N ALA A 46 -16.68 3.23 18.96
CA ALA A 46 -16.68 1.99 19.74
C ALA A 46 -15.72 0.93 19.19
N LEU A 47 -15.60 0.83 17.86
CA LEU A 47 -14.62 -0.05 17.23
C LEU A 47 -13.19 0.43 17.50
N VAL A 48 -12.92 1.73 17.34
CA VAL A 48 -11.59 2.32 17.60
C VAL A 48 -11.16 2.14 19.06
N ASP A 49 -12.06 2.30 20.03
CA ASP A 49 -11.77 2.08 21.45
C ASP A 49 -11.29 0.64 21.72
N ARG A 50 -11.97 -0.35 21.14
CA ARG A 50 -11.56 -1.77 21.25
C ARG A 50 -10.24 -2.05 20.54
N ILE A 51 -10.02 -1.46 19.36
CA ILE A 51 -8.74 -1.56 18.65
C ILE A 51 -7.61 -1.00 19.52
N GLY A 52 -7.80 0.17 20.13
CA GLY A 52 -6.80 0.81 20.99
C GLY A 52 -6.40 -0.08 22.17
N ALA A 53 -7.39 -0.65 22.87
CA ALA A 53 -7.12 -1.56 23.98
C ALA A 53 -6.35 -2.83 23.55
N ALA A 54 -6.69 -3.42 22.39
CA ALA A 54 -6.00 -4.59 21.86
C ALA A 54 -4.58 -4.25 21.37
N ALA A 55 -4.39 -3.09 20.75
CA ALA A 55 -3.09 -2.61 20.29
C ALA A 55 -2.12 -2.42 21.46
N ASP A 56 -2.57 -1.79 22.55
CA ASP A 56 -1.76 -1.63 23.77
C ASP A 56 -1.44 -2.98 24.42
N ALA A 57 -2.42 -3.88 24.49
CA ALA A 57 -2.19 -5.23 25.02
C ALA A 57 -1.17 -6.03 24.18
N ALA A 58 -1.17 -5.83 22.87
CA ALA A 58 -0.22 -6.45 21.94
C ALA A 58 1.14 -5.74 21.88
N ASN A 59 1.26 -4.52 22.42
CA ASN A 59 2.38 -3.61 22.18
C ASN A 59 2.71 -3.50 20.68
N HIS A 60 1.65 -3.38 19.86
CA HIS A 60 1.71 -3.32 18.41
C HIS A 60 0.57 -2.44 17.92
N HIS A 61 0.91 -1.27 17.38
CA HIS A 61 -0.06 -0.19 17.17
C HIS A 61 -0.41 -0.04 15.68
N PRO A 62 -1.71 -0.11 15.29
CA PRO A 62 -2.14 0.18 13.93
C PRO A 62 -2.24 1.68 13.67
N ASP A 63 -2.18 2.06 12.40
CA ASP A 63 -2.71 3.34 11.93
C ASP A 63 -4.23 3.21 11.76
N VAL A 64 -5.01 4.09 12.40
CA VAL A 64 -6.48 4.04 12.41
C VAL A 64 -7.06 5.36 11.91
N SER A 65 -7.83 5.31 10.82
CA SER A 65 -8.60 6.44 10.31
C SER A 65 -10.08 6.22 10.60
N LEU A 66 -10.66 7.11 11.40
CA LEU A 66 -12.09 7.16 11.69
C LEU A 66 -12.74 8.31 10.94
N THR A 67 -13.59 7.99 9.97
CA THR A 67 -14.39 8.95 9.22
C THR A 67 -15.82 8.43 9.08
N TYR A 68 -16.82 9.28 8.83
CA TYR A 68 -18.16 8.75 8.57
C TYR A 68 -18.25 8.24 7.12
N PRO A 69 -18.75 7.02 6.84
CA PRO A 69 -19.34 6.02 7.75
C PRO A 69 -18.45 4.78 8.00
N GLU A 70 -17.13 4.94 8.15
CA GLU A 70 -16.16 3.84 8.14
C GLU A 70 -14.91 4.03 9.01
N VAL A 71 -14.35 2.90 9.45
CA VAL A 71 -13.02 2.83 10.05
C VAL A 71 -12.09 2.10 9.10
N ILE A 72 -10.99 2.75 8.70
CA ILE A 72 -9.91 2.11 7.95
C ILE A 72 -8.77 1.84 8.93
N VAL A 73 -8.33 0.58 8.98
CA VAL A 73 -7.22 0.13 9.80
C VAL A 73 -6.09 -0.31 8.89
N THR A 74 -4.88 0.15 9.19
CA THR A 74 -3.65 -0.22 8.48
C THR A 74 -2.64 -0.78 9.48
N LEU A 75 -2.13 -1.96 9.19
CA LEU A 75 -1.20 -2.71 10.04
C LEU A 75 0.12 -2.90 9.30
N SER A 76 1.21 -2.65 10.02
CA SER A 76 2.57 -3.01 9.63
C SER A 76 3.47 -3.05 10.87
N SER A 77 4.45 -3.94 10.87
CA SER A 77 5.54 -3.94 11.83
C SER A 77 6.60 -2.92 11.44
N HIS A 78 6.48 -1.70 11.98
CA HIS A 78 7.34 -0.55 11.64
C HIS A 78 8.84 -0.80 11.88
N ASP A 79 9.17 -1.54 12.95
CA ASP A 79 10.55 -1.91 13.29
C ASP A 79 11.19 -2.85 12.25
N VAL A 80 10.35 -3.58 11.52
CA VAL A 80 10.76 -4.53 10.48
C VAL A 80 10.53 -3.95 9.08
N GLY A 81 9.67 -2.95 8.90
CA GLY A 81 9.32 -2.40 7.60
C GLY A 81 8.54 -3.38 6.72
N GLY A 82 7.55 -4.08 7.28
CA GLY A 82 6.71 -5.04 6.55
C GLY A 82 5.62 -5.65 7.43
N ILE A 83 4.95 -6.69 6.91
CA ILE A 83 3.89 -7.42 7.62
C ILE A 83 4.53 -8.64 8.31
N THR A 84 4.24 -8.86 9.58
CA THR A 84 4.67 -10.06 10.33
C THR A 84 3.48 -10.76 10.97
N SER A 85 3.72 -11.84 11.72
CA SER A 85 2.67 -12.52 12.49
C SER A 85 1.95 -11.61 13.49
N ARG A 86 2.62 -10.58 14.02
CA ARG A 86 1.99 -9.58 14.92
C ARG A 86 0.84 -8.85 14.26
N ASP A 87 1.02 -8.48 12.99
CA ASP A 87 -0.01 -7.83 12.18
C ASP A 87 -1.19 -8.78 11.95
N ILE A 88 -0.92 -10.05 11.65
CA ILE A 88 -1.96 -11.07 11.42
C ILE A 88 -2.79 -11.30 12.69
N ASP A 89 -2.15 -11.42 13.86
CA ASP A 89 -2.83 -11.70 15.12
C ASP A 89 -3.71 -10.53 15.57
N LEU A 90 -3.22 -9.29 15.42
CA LEU A 90 -4.02 -8.10 15.68
C LEU A 90 -5.16 -7.96 14.65
N ALA A 91 -4.92 -8.23 13.37
CA ALA A 91 -5.96 -8.21 12.33
C ALA A 91 -7.13 -9.14 12.65
N ARG A 92 -6.86 -10.38 13.11
CA ARG A 92 -7.90 -11.33 13.54
C ARG A 92 -8.74 -10.79 14.69
N THR A 93 -8.08 -10.18 15.68
CA THR A 93 -8.73 -9.60 16.84
C THR A 93 -9.67 -8.46 16.43
N ILE A 94 -9.20 -7.59 15.53
CA ILE A 94 -9.96 -6.45 15.02
C ILE A 94 -11.17 -6.91 14.18
N SER A 95 -11.00 -7.91 13.30
CA SER A 95 -12.10 -8.52 12.56
C SER A 95 -13.19 -9.06 13.50
N GLY A 96 -12.79 -9.68 14.62
CA GLY A 96 -13.72 -10.12 15.66
C GLY A 96 -14.52 -8.97 16.27
N PHE A 97 -13.87 -7.86 16.62
CA PHE A 97 -14.57 -6.68 17.15
C PHE A 97 -15.52 -6.05 16.15
N ALA A 98 -15.11 -5.95 14.88
CA ALA A 98 -15.95 -5.42 13.81
C ALA A 98 -17.21 -6.28 13.62
N ALA A 99 -17.05 -7.61 13.60
CA ALA A 99 -18.17 -8.55 13.51
C ALA A 99 -19.16 -8.42 14.68
N GLU A 100 -18.66 -8.31 15.92
CA GLU A 100 -19.50 -8.10 17.11
C GLU A 100 -20.30 -6.79 17.07
N LEU A 101 -19.73 -5.74 16.46
CA LEU A 101 -20.37 -4.44 16.28
C LEU A 101 -21.24 -4.37 15.01
N GLY A 102 -21.30 -5.44 14.21
CA GLY A 102 -22.03 -5.46 12.94
C GLY A 102 -21.40 -4.60 11.85
N ALA A 103 -20.12 -4.21 11.99
CA ALA A 103 -19.39 -3.44 11.01
C ALA A 103 -18.81 -4.37 9.94
N ALA A 104 -19.47 -4.44 8.77
CA ALA A 104 -19.04 -5.31 7.68
C ALA A 104 -17.73 -4.81 7.06
N ALA A 105 -16.82 -5.73 6.74
CA ALA A 105 -15.64 -5.44 5.95
C ALA A 105 -16.03 -5.12 4.50
N ASP A 106 -15.39 -4.09 3.93
CA ASP A 106 -15.52 -3.71 2.53
C ASP A 106 -14.12 -3.63 1.91
N VAL A 107 -13.72 -4.74 1.28
CA VAL A 107 -12.41 -4.94 0.66
C VAL A 107 -12.22 -4.13 -0.63
N SER A 108 -13.27 -3.48 -1.13
CA SER A 108 -13.15 -2.60 -2.29
C SER A 108 -12.51 -1.26 -1.92
N GLY A 109 -11.94 -0.56 -2.90
CA GLY A 109 -11.50 0.84 -2.72
C GLY A 109 -10.26 1.02 -1.84
N LEU A 110 -9.64 -0.05 -1.35
CA LEU A 110 -8.32 0.01 -0.72
C LEU A 110 -7.29 0.36 -1.80
N THR A 111 -6.63 1.49 -1.68
CA THR A 111 -5.63 1.98 -2.63
C THR A 111 -4.61 2.83 -1.91
N GLU A 112 -3.35 2.70 -2.28
CA GLU A 112 -2.25 3.55 -1.85
C GLU A 112 -1.56 4.10 -3.09
N ILE A 113 -1.24 5.39 -3.07
CA ILE A 113 -0.49 6.03 -4.15
C ILE A 113 0.92 6.33 -3.67
N GLU A 114 1.90 6.02 -4.50
CA GLU A 114 3.28 6.45 -4.32
C GLU A 114 3.65 7.32 -5.52
N PRO A 115 3.66 8.66 -5.36
CA PRO A 115 4.25 9.54 -6.35
C PRO A 115 5.74 9.23 -6.50
N ALA A 116 6.16 9.09 -7.75
CA ALA A 116 7.54 8.86 -8.12
C ALA A 116 8.06 10.07 -8.91
N VAL A 117 9.30 10.48 -8.65
CA VAL A 117 10.01 11.46 -9.48
C VAL A 117 11.11 10.77 -10.25
N ASP A 118 11.08 10.92 -11.57
CA ASP A 118 12.09 10.39 -12.46
C ASP A 118 13.31 11.33 -12.40
N THR A 119 14.45 10.79 -11.98
CA THR A 119 15.67 11.57 -11.75
C THR A 119 16.92 10.74 -11.99
N ALA A 120 18.01 11.40 -12.39
CA ALA A 120 19.30 10.72 -12.51
C ALA A 120 19.95 10.40 -11.16
N ASP A 121 19.55 11.13 -10.10
CA ASP A 121 20.09 11.00 -8.74
C ASP A 121 19.07 11.61 -7.76
N GLY A 122 18.39 10.75 -7.02
CA GLY A 122 17.41 11.05 -5.99
C GLY A 122 18.04 11.55 -4.71
N SER A 123 19.27 11.14 -4.38
CA SER A 123 20.00 11.63 -3.21
C SER A 123 20.23 13.14 -3.26
N ARG A 124 20.40 13.69 -4.48
CA ARG A 124 20.49 15.13 -4.72
C ARG A 124 19.15 15.87 -4.52
N LEU A 125 18.02 15.20 -4.73
CA LEU A 125 16.69 15.79 -4.62
C LEU A 125 16.06 15.59 -3.23
N ALA A 126 16.46 14.55 -2.49
CA ALA A 126 15.87 14.20 -1.20
C ALA A 126 15.84 15.39 -0.20
N PRO A 127 16.91 16.19 -0.02
CA PRO A 127 16.86 17.33 0.89
C PRO A 127 15.85 18.40 0.49
N PHE A 128 15.66 18.63 -0.81
CA PHE A 128 14.68 19.59 -1.31
C PHE A 128 13.26 19.14 -0.99
N TYR A 129 12.93 17.87 -1.32
CA TYR A 129 11.58 17.36 -1.07
C TYR A 129 11.28 17.15 0.41
N ALA A 130 12.27 16.75 1.21
CA ALA A 130 12.13 16.68 2.66
C ALA A 130 11.75 18.07 3.23
N ALA A 131 12.46 19.12 2.83
CA ALA A 131 12.15 20.48 3.25
C ALA A 131 10.78 20.96 2.74
N LEU A 132 10.43 20.65 1.48
CA LEU A 132 9.16 21.05 0.87
C LEU A 132 7.95 20.41 1.57
N LEU A 133 8.06 19.14 1.94
CA LEU A 133 6.99 18.34 2.52
C LEU A 133 6.94 18.40 4.05
N GLY A 134 7.92 19.03 4.69
CA GLY A 134 8.07 18.95 6.16
C GLY A 134 8.43 17.54 6.65
N ALA A 135 9.09 16.76 5.79
CA ALA A 135 9.44 15.36 5.99
C ALA A 135 10.89 15.19 6.46
N GLU A 136 11.22 13.99 6.95
CA GLU A 136 12.59 13.57 7.28
C GLU A 136 13.16 12.69 6.16
N ILE A 137 14.49 12.64 6.01
CA ILE A 137 15.11 11.71 5.05
C ILE A 137 15.29 10.35 5.72
N GLN A 138 14.67 9.31 5.16
CA GLN A 138 14.84 7.92 5.58
C GLN A 138 15.02 7.03 4.35
N ASN A 139 15.98 6.10 4.40
CA ASN A 139 16.32 5.20 3.28
C ASN A 139 16.52 5.91 1.93
N GLY A 140 17.07 7.14 1.96
CA GLY A 140 17.36 7.92 0.75
C GLY A 140 16.20 8.77 0.21
N GLY A 141 14.99 8.66 0.76
CA GLY A 141 13.81 9.43 0.35
C GLY A 141 13.20 10.27 1.47
N PRO A 142 12.34 11.25 1.15
CA PRO A 142 11.58 12.00 2.14
C PRO A 142 10.39 11.16 2.68
N VAL A 143 10.28 11.08 3.99
CA VAL A 143 9.22 10.38 4.72
C VAL A 143 8.56 11.34 5.70
N ASP A 144 7.26 11.56 5.54
CA ASP A 144 6.46 12.32 6.50
C ASP A 144 6.05 11.40 7.66
N PRO A 145 6.56 11.64 8.89
CA PRO A 145 6.24 10.80 10.04
C PRO A 145 4.77 10.94 10.48
N SER A 146 4.07 12.00 10.07
CA SER A 146 2.66 12.22 10.40
C SER A 146 1.68 11.51 9.47
N GLY A 147 2.16 10.99 8.33
CA GLY A 147 1.32 10.34 7.31
C GLY A 147 0.30 11.27 6.64
N GLN A 148 0.50 12.59 6.71
CA GLN A 148 -0.38 13.58 6.08
C GLN A 148 -0.10 13.73 4.58
N VAL A 149 1.13 13.44 4.14
CA VAL A 149 1.47 13.39 2.71
C VAL A 149 1.81 11.96 2.27
N PRO A 150 1.48 11.58 1.02
CA PRO A 150 1.91 10.31 0.46
C PRO A 150 3.45 10.17 0.45
N GLY A 151 3.94 8.94 0.54
CA GLY A 151 5.36 8.64 0.38
C GLY A 151 5.84 9.01 -1.03
N LEU A 152 6.88 9.83 -1.12
CA LEU A 152 7.52 10.20 -2.37
C LEU A 152 8.80 9.38 -2.55
N TRP A 153 8.97 8.77 -3.73
CA TRP A 153 10.20 8.05 -4.05
C TRP A 153 10.81 8.52 -5.38
N PHE A 154 12.05 8.10 -5.63
CA PHE A 154 12.83 8.49 -6.80
C PHE A 154 13.04 7.29 -7.72
N GLN A 155 12.57 7.38 -8.96
CA GLN A 155 12.94 6.41 -9.99
C GLN A 155 14.25 6.87 -10.64
N GLU A 156 15.30 6.10 -10.37
CA GLU A 156 16.62 6.27 -10.96
C GLU A 156 16.86 5.30 -12.12
N PRO A 157 17.78 5.61 -13.05
CA PRO A 157 18.20 4.66 -14.06
C PRO A 157 18.69 3.35 -13.42
N PRO A 158 18.40 2.19 -14.03
CA PRO A 158 18.82 0.90 -13.50
C PRO A 158 20.35 0.85 -13.36
N THR A 159 20.83 0.30 -12.26
CA THR A 159 22.27 0.21 -11.97
C THR A 159 22.90 -1.07 -12.53
N SER A 160 22.06 -2.04 -12.93
CA SER A 160 22.44 -3.25 -13.63
C SER A 160 21.42 -3.66 -14.70
N PRO A 161 21.80 -4.49 -15.69
CA PRO A 161 20.87 -5.00 -16.70
C PRO A 161 19.75 -5.87 -16.14
N ASP A 162 19.93 -6.45 -14.95
CA ASP A 162 18.91 -7.29 -14.30
C ASP A 162 17.86 -6.45 -13.54
N GLU A 163 18.11 -5.15 -13.37
CA GLU A 163 17.19 -4.18 -12.75
C GLU A 163 16.35 -3.40 -13.78
N THR A 164 16.55 -3.65 -15.08
CA THR A 164 15.79 -2.93 -16.11
C THR A 164 14.35 -3.42 -16.10
N GLY A 165 13.42 -2.54 -15.74
CA GLY A 165 12.00 -2.71 -16.07
C GLY A 165 11.77 -2.77 -17.58
N PRO A 166 10.50 -2.90 -18.03
CA PRO A 166 10.19 -2.99 -19.45
C PRO A 166 10.64 -1.74 -20.20
N GLU A 167 11.23 -1.91 -21.38
CA GLU A 167 11.54 -0.78 -22.26
C GLU A 167 10.22 -0.16 -22.74
N LEU A 168 9.98 1.09 -22.35
CA LEU A 168 8.77 1.81 -22.70
C LEU A 168 9.00 2.72 -23.92
N PRO A 169 7.97 2.98 -24.76
CA PRO A 169 8.10 3.91 -25.88
C PRO A 169 8.52 5.31 -25.43
N ALA A 170 9.25 6.06 -26.25
CA ALA A 170 9.57 7.46 -25.96
C ALA A 170 8.30 8.33 -25.82
N GLN A 171 8.36 9.39 -25.01
CA GLN A 171 7.26 10.35 -24.77
C GLN A 171 7.71 11.77 -25.10
N ASP A 172 6.80 12.57 -25.66
CA ASP A 172 6.92 14.03 -25.78
C ASP A 172 5.57 14.65 -25.37
N PRO A 173 5.51 15.40 -24.24
CA PRO A 173 6.63 15.79 -23.38
C PRO A 173 7.23 14.60 -22.60
N GLU A 174 8.51 14.72 -22.24
CA GLU A 174 9.15 13.78 -21.31
C GLU A 174 8.48 13.90 -19.94
N GLN A 175 7.98 12.79 -19.43
CA GLN A 175 7.40 12.71 -18.10
C GLN A 175 8.50 12.70 -17.04
N ARG A 176 8.27 13.43 -15.94
CA ARG A 176 9.18 13.50 -14.79
C ARG A 176 8.57 12.95 -13.50
N TRP A 177 7.29 12.62 -13.56
CA TRP A 177 6.48 12.20 -12.43
C TRP A 177 5.53 11.11 -12.88
N HIS A 178 5.42 10.05 -12.10
CA HIS A 178 4.36 9.05 -12.28
C HIS A 178 3.75 8.67 -10.94
N PHE A 179 2.60 8.00 -10.99
CA PHE A 179 2.01 7.36 -9.82
C PHE A 179 2.17 5.86 -9.91
N ASP A 180 2.68 5.26 -8.84
CA ASP A 180 2.46 3.86 -8.55
C ASP A 180 1.17 3.73 -7.74
N VAL A 181 0.14 3.19 -8.38
CA VAL A 181 -1.17 2.98 -7.77
C VAL A 181 -1.25 1.55 -7.25
N TRP A 182 -0.96 1.37 -5.97
CA TRP A 182 -1.02 0.08 -5.30
C TRP A 182 -2.45 -0.30 -4.97
N VAL A 183 -2.86 -1.46 -5.46
CA VAL A 183 -4.17 -2.05 -5.22
C VAL A 183 -4.03 -3.49 -4.69
N PRO A 184 -5.04 -4.02 -3.98
CA PRO A 184 -5.11 -5.42 -3.62
C PRO A 184 -4.91 -6.39 -4.79
N HIS A 185 -4.51 -7.62 -4.48
CA HIS A 185 -4.30 -8.69 -5.48
C HIS A 185 -5.52 -8.98 -6.36
N ASP A 186 -6.73 -8.77 -5.86
CA ASP A 186 -8.02 -9.00 -6.51
C ASP A 186 -8.55 -7.77 -7.27
N GLU A 187 -7.75 -6.70 -7.40
CA GLU A 187 -8.17 -5.42 -7.96
C GLU A 187 -7.45 -5.01 -9.25
N GLY A 188 -6.25 -5.53 -9.51
CA GLY A 188 -5.39 -5.09 -10.62
C GLY A 188 -6.09 -5.10 -11.99
N GLU A 189 -6.58 -6.26 -12.41
CA GLU A 189 -7.27 -6.40 -13.71
C GLU A 189 -8.57 -5.57 -13.79
N ARG A 190 -9.30 -5.46 -12.68
CA ARG A 190 -10.53 -4.66 -12.62
C ARG A 190 -10.20 -3.18 -12.82
N ARG A 191 -9.12 -2.70 -12.19
CA ARG A 191 -8.65 -1.33 -12.34
C ARG A 191 -8.16 -1.06 -13.76
N LEU A 192 -7.41 -1.99 -14.34
CA LEU A 192 -6.96 -1.88 -15.73
C LEU A 192 -8.16 -1.74 -16.67
N ARG A 193 -9.16 -2.61 -16.55
CA ARG A 193 -10.37 -2.53 -17.38
C ARG A 193 -11.08 -1.19 -17.23
N ALA A 194 -11.25 -0.71 -16.00
CA ALA A 194 -11.89 0.58 -15.73
C ALA A 194 -11.11 1.76 -16.36
N VAL A 195 -9.77 1.71 -16.35
CA VAL A 195 -8.92 2.72 -17.01
C VAL A 195 -9.11 2.68 -18.52
N LEU A 196 -9.10 1.50 -19.13
CA LEU A 196 -9.29 1.35 -20.58
C LEU A 196 -10.70 1.81 -21.01
N ASP A 197 -11.73 1.47 -20.24
CA ASP A 197 -13.11 1.92 -20.48
C ASP A 197 -13.25 3.45 -20.37
N ALA A 198 -12.42 4.09 -19.54
CA ALA A 198 -12.34 5.54 -19.40
C ALA A 198 -11.52 6.23 -20.51
N GLY A 199 -10.99 5.48 -21.48
CA GLY A 199 -10.21 5.98 -22.61
C GLY A 199 -8.70 5.98 -22.40
N GLY A 200 -8.21 5.40 -21.29
CA GLY A 200 -6.79 5.15 -21.09
C GLY A 200 -6.28 4.05 -22.03
N ARG A 201 -4.96 3.96 -22.16
CA ARG A 201 -4.29 2.92 -22.97
C ARG A 201 -3.33 2.10 -22.13
N LEU A 202 -3.24 0.81 -22.45
CA LEU A 202 -2.20 -0.06 -21.92
C LEU A 202 -0.90 0.18 -22.71
N VAL A 203 0.18 0.54 -22.02
CA VAL A 203 1.51 0.73 -22.60
C VAL A 203 2.32 -0.55 -22.48
N SER A 204 2.29 -1.21 -21.32
CA SER A 204 3.00 -2.46 -21.07
C SER A 204 2.30 -3.30 -20.01
N ASP A 205 2.23 -4.59 -20.25
CA ASP A 205 1.80 -5.65 -19.32
C ASP A 205 2.90 -6.70 -19.09
N ALA A 206 4.14 -6.41 -19.49
CA ALA A 206 5.26 -7.35 -19.42
C ALA A 206 5.54 -7.87 -17.99
N GLU A 207 5.16 -7.06 -16.99
CA GLU A 207 5.38 -7.32 -15.57
C GLU A 207 4.09 -7.69 -14.84
N ALA A 208 3.02 -7.97 -15.59
CA ALA A 208 1.77 -8.45 -15.00
C ALA A 208 1.98 -9.85 -14.36
N PRO A 209 1.36 -10.13 -13.21
CA PRO A 209 0.38 -9.31 -12.49
C PRO A 209 0.99 -8.32 -11.48
N ALA A 210 2.31 -8.23 -11.39
CA ALA A 210 2.97 -7.36 -10.41
C ALA A 210 2.70 -5.87 -10.70
N TYR A 211 2.70 -5.48 -11.97
CA TYR A 211 2.15 -4.19 -12.40
C TYR A 211 1.84 -4.11 -13.90
N TRP A 212 1.02 -3.12 -14.25
CA TRP A 212 0.77 -2.68 -15.63
C TRP A 212 1.14 -1.22 -15.78
N VAL A 213 1.73 -0.84 -16.90
CA VAL A 213 1.97 0.56 -17.28
C VAL A 213 0.82 1.01 -18.17
N ILE A 214 0.10 2.03 -17.74
CA ILE A 214 -1.00 2.66 -18.46
C ILE A 214 -0.65 4.11 -18.80
N GLU A 215 -1.31 4.67 -19.80
CA GLU A 215 -1.21 6.08 -20.15
C GLU A 215 -2.59 6.73 -20.32
N ASP A 216 -2.70 8.01 -19.92
CA ASP A 216 -3.90 8.83 -20.13
C ASP A 216 -3.95 9.43 -21.56
N ALA A 217 -4.95 10.27 -21.83
CA ALA A 217 -5.17 10.87 -23.14
C ALA A 217 -4.06 11.85 -23.60
N ASP A 218 -3.31 12.41 -22.64
CA ASP A 218 -2.18 13.31 -22.90
C ASP A 218 -0.83 12.57 -22.88
N GLY A 219 -0.88 11.24 -22.71
CA GLY A 219 0.28 10.37 -22.67
C GLY A 219 0.97 10.32 -21.31
N ASN A 220 0.38 10.84 -20.22
CA ASN A 220 0.97 10.68 -18.89
C ASN A 220 0.83 9.22 -18.43
N ARG A 221 1.94 8.63 -18.02
CA ARG A 221 2.04 7.24 -17.57
C ARG A 221 1.86 7.09 -16.07
N SER A 222 1.27 5.97 -15.67
CA SER A 222 1.19 5.52 -14.28
C SER A 222 1.18 4.00 -14.24
N CYS A 223 1.49 3.44 -13.07
CA CYS A 223 1.45 2.00 -12.85
C CYS A 223 0.20 1.62 -12.05
N ILE A 224 -0.45 0.52 -12.43
CA ILE A 224 -1.35 -0.21 -11.53
C ILE A 224 -0.51 -1.33 -10.92
N CYS A 225 -0.23 -1.26 -9.64
CA CYS A 225 0.66 -2.19 -8.92
C CYS A 225 -0.16 -3.13 -8.02
N THR A 226 0.25 -4.40 -7.95
CA THR A 226 -0.34 -5.38 -7.02
C THR A 226 0.75 -6.07 -6.20
N PRO A 227 0.41 -6.71 -5.07
CA PRO A 227 1.38 -7.49 -4.30
C PRO A 227 1.74 -8.84 -4.95
N LEU A 228 1.17 -9.19 -6.10
CA LEU A 228 1.42 -10.47 -6.77
C LEU A 228 2.77 -10.46 -7.48
N GLY A 229 3.45 -11.60 -7.49
CA GLY A 229 4.72 -11.76 -8.23
C GLY A 229 5.91 -11.01 -7.65
N ARG A 230 5.84 -10.56 -6.39
CA ARG A 230 6.91 -9.85 -5.67
C ARG A 230 7.17 -10.46 -4.29
#